data_AF-A0AAV1AHR6-F1
#
_entry.id   AF-A0AAV1AHR6-F1
#
_cell.length_a   1.000
_cell.length_b   1.000
_cell.length_c   1.000
_cell.angle_alpha   90.00
_cell.angle_beta   90.00
_cell.angle_gamma   90.00
#
_symmetry.space_group_name_H-M   'P 1'
#
loop_
_entity.id
_entity.type
_entity.pdbx_description
1 polymer ?
#
loop_
_entity_poly.entity_id
_entity_poly.type
_entity_poly.pdbx_seq_one_letter_code
_entity_poly.pdbx_strand_id
1 'polypeptide(L)'
;MIQLESNDIFPICKEAPKRLGCGVKGILEIIGHKWFKPINWKKLDAREIKPNFRPEVVGKYCVANFDKCWIDMSVVDSSAASPNDGNPFKDFSYVRPATSFLQNNSPAC
;
A
#
# COMPACT_ATOMS: atom_id res chain seq x y z
N MET A 1 -14.83 5.30 -24.52
CA MET A 1 -15.69 4.98 -23.35
C MET A 1 -14.92 5.10 -22.03
N ILE A 2 -13.73 4.51 -21.90
CA ILE A 2 -12.91 4.56 -20.66
C ILE A 2 -12.39 5.99 -20.34
N GLN A 3 -12.04 6.79 -21.35
CA GLN A 3 -11.59 8.19 -21.19
C GLN A 3 -12.70 9.20 -20.83
N LEU A 4 -13.99 8.84 -20.95
CA LEU A 4 -15.08 9.74 -20.57
C LEU A 4 -15.37 9.61 -19.07
N GLU A 5 -15.22 8.42 -18.48
CA GLU A 5 -15.47 8.19 -17.05
C GLU A 5 -14.29 8.58 -16.14
N SER A 6 -13.10 8.76 -16.72
CA SER A 6 -11.91 9.22 -16.02
C SER A 6 -12.05 10.67 -15.53
N ASN A 7 -12.79 11.51 -16.26
CA ASN A 7 -12.98 12.93 -15.93
C ASN A 7 -13.76 13.19 -14.63
N ASP A 8 -14.40 12.18 -14.05
CA ASP A 8 -15.11 12.31 -12.77
C ASP A 8 -14.25 11.86 -11.57
N ILE A 9 -13.18 11.10 -11.79
CA ILE A 9 -12.28 10.59 -10.73
C ILE A 9 -10.99 11.41 -10.61
N PHE A 10 -10.38 11.75 -11.75
CA PHE A 10 -9.06 12.38 -11.75
C PHE A 10 -9.03 13.89 -11.49
N PRO A 11 -10.13 14.68 -11.55
CA PRO A 11 -10.07 16.05 -11.07
C PRO A 11 -9.79 16.07 -9.58
N ILE A 12 -8.68 16.69 -9.21
CA ILE A 12 -8.33 16.88 -7.81
C ILE A 12 -9.32 17.90 -7.21
N CYS A 13 -10.26 17.41 -6.41
CA CYS A 13 -11.13 18.27 -5.62
C CYS A 13 -10.30 18.95 -4.52
N LYS A 14 -10.16 20.28 -4.63
CA LYS A 14 -9.40 21.10 -3.68
C LYS A 14 -10.07 21.14 -2.30
N GLU A 15 -11.40 21.06 -2.27
CA GLU A 15 -12.16 21.03 -1.03
C GLU A 15 -12.19 19.61 -0.45
N ALA A 16 -11.48 19.40 0.66
CA ALA A 16 -11.41 18.09 1.32
C ALA A 16 -12.77 17.43 1.58
N PRO A 17 -13.81 18.11 2.14
CA PRO A 17 -15.08 17.45 2.44
C PRO A 17 -15.89 17.07 1.20
N LYS A 18 -15.61 17.68 0.04
CA LYS A 18 -16.26 17.37 -1.24
C LYS A 18 -15.51 16.33 -2.06
N ARG A 19 -14.33 15.90 -1.59
CA ARG A 19 -13.53 14.88 -2.28
C ARG A 19 -14.28 13.55 -2.22
N LEU A 20 -14.28 12.84 -3.34
CA LEU A 20 -14.87 11.50 -3.43
C LEU A 20 -14.32 10.61 -2.31
N GLY A 21 -15.22 10.01 -1.52
CA GLY A 21 -14.83 9.19 -0.37
C GLY A 21 -14.68 9.93 0.96
N CYS A 22 -14.89 11.25 0.99
CA CYS A 22 -14.91 12.05 2.23
C CYS A 22 -16.33 12.41 2.69
N GLY A 23 -17.37 11.97 1.97
CA GLY A 23 -18.76 12.11 2.37
C GLY A 23 -19.20 11.11 3.46
N VAL A 24 -20.47 11.18 3.84
CA VAL A 24 -21.07 10.32 4.90
C VAL A 24 -20.95 8.83 4.58
N LYS A 25 -20.95 8.46 3.29
CA LYS A 25 -20.81 7.07 2.84
C LYS A 25 -19.35 6.62 2.69
N GLY A 26 -18.40 7.56 2.78
CA GLY A 26 -16.96 7.29 2.73
C GLY A 26 -16.56 6.40 1.56
N ILE A 27 -15.83 5.31 1.85
CA ILE A 27 -15.32 4.35 0.86
C ILE A 27 -16.40 3.75 -0.06
N LEU A 28 -17.67 3.66 0.39
CA LEU A 28 -18.75 3.12 -0.43
C LEU A 28 -19.03 3.98 -1.67
N GLU A 29 -18.75 5.28 -1.62
CA GLU A 29 -18.85 6.17 -2.78
C GLU A 29 -17.82 5.82 -3.86
N ILE A 30 -16.60 5.46 -3.45
CA ILE A 30 -15.52 5.04 -4.35
C ILE A 30 -15.86 3.68 -4.96
N ILE A 31 -16.24 2.71 -4.12
CA ILE A 31 -16.59 1.35 -4.54
C ILE A 31 -17.76 1.34 -5.53
N GLY A 32 -18.75 2.20 -5.33
CA GLY A 32 -19.93 2.32 -6.18
C GLY A 32 -19.76 3.21 -7.42
N HIS A 33 -18.63 3.89 -7.58
CA HIS A 33 -18.43 4.81 -8.70
C HIS A 33 -18.29 4.04 -10.03
N LYS A 34 -18.94 4.56 -11.09
CA LYS A 34 -19.05 3.93 -12.42
C LYS A 34 -17.70 3.49 -13.02
N TRP A 35 -16.65 4.27 -12.80
CA TRP A 35 -15.29 3.95 -13.24
C TRP A 35 -14.76 2.63 -12.68
N PHE A 36 -15.10 2.29 -11.42
CA PHE A 36 -14.69 1.03 -10.79
C PHE A 36 -15.69 -0.11 -10.98
N LYS A 37 -16.79 0.10 -11.73
CA LYS A 37 -17.82 -0.92 -11.97
C LYS A 37 -17.27 -2.28 -12.45
N PRO A 38 -16.22 -2.37 -13.29
CA PRO A 38 -15.66 -3.66 -13.71
C PRO A 38 -14.91 -4.42 -12.61
N ILE A 39 -14.57 -3.79 -11.48
CA ILE A 39 -13.75 -4.38 -10.42
C ILE A 39 -14.63 -5.18 -9.47
N ASN A 40 -14.34 -6.48 -9.36
CA ASN A 40 -14.86 -7.30 -8.27
C ASN A 40 -13.94 -7.13 -7.05
N TRP A 41 -14.38 -6.33 -6.08
CA TRP A 41 -13.59 -5.99 -4.89
C TRP A 41 -13.21 -7.20 -4.03
N LYS A 42 -14.07 -8.22 -3.93
CA LYS A 42 -13.76 -9.46 -3.18
C LYS A 42 -12.64 -10.24 -3.85
N LYS A 43 -12.69 -10.37 -5.18
CA LYS A 43 -11.64 -11.04 -5.96
C LYS A 43 -10.33 -10.24 -5.98
N LEU A 44 -10.42 -8.92 -5.98
CA LEU A 44 -9.25 -8.04 -5.90
C LEU A 44 -8.51 -8.25 -4.58
N ASP A 45 -9.23 -8.22 -3.46
CA ASP A 45 -8.68 -8.42 -2.11
C ASP A 45 -8.07 -9.83 -1.94
N ALA A 46 -8.75 -10.86 -2.46
CA ALA A 46 -8.25 -12.23 -2.51
C ALA A 46 -7.08 -12.44 -3.50
N ARG A 47 -6.63 -11.41 -4.21
CA ARG A 47 -5.57 -11.46 -5.24
C ARG A 47 -5.86 -12.43 -6.40
N GLU A 48 -7.14 -12.62 -6.72
CA GLU A 48 -7.60 -13.50 -7.79
C GLU A 48 -7.70 -12.80 -9.15
N ILE A 49 -7.62 -11.46 -9.17
CA ILE A 49 -7.60 -10.68 -10.41
C ILE A 49 -6.17 -10.64 -10.95
N LYS A 50 -5.97 -11.18 -12.16
CA LYS A 50 -4.67 -11.11 -12.84
C LYS A 50 -4.33 -9.64 -13.14
N PRO A 51 -3.16 -9.12 -12.71
CA PRO A 51 -2.76 -7.76 -13.04
C PRO A 51 -2.46 -7.64 -14.53
N ASN A 52 -2.76 -6.47 -15.11
CA ASN A 52 -2.48 -6.18 -16.51
C ASN A 52 -0.99 -6.09 -16.82
N PHE A 53 -0.18 -5.75 -15.81
CA PHE A 53 1.27 -5.70 -15.89
C PHE A 53 1.87 -6.64 -14.84
N ARG A 54 2.83 -7.45 -15.27
CA ARG A 54 3.62 -8.31 -14.39
C ARG A 54 5.09 -8.02 -14.66
N PRO A 55 5.83 -7.40 -13.71
CA PRO A 55 7.24 -7.11 -13.92
C PRO A 55 8.05 -8.39 -14.00
N GLU A 56 9.14 -8.34 -14.76
CA GLU A 56 10.10 -9.44 -14.83
C GLU A 56 10.93 -9.48 -13.54
N VAL A 57 11.04 -10.68 -12.96
CA VAL A 57 11.76 -10.92 -11.71
C VAL A 57 12.56 -12.20 -11.87
N VAL A 58 13.89 -12.08 -11.87
CA VAL A 58 14.82 -13.20 -11.99
C VAL A 58 15.22 -13.70 -10.60
N GLY A 59 14.40 -14.60 -10.05
CA GLY A 59 14.67 -15.24 -8.76
C GLY A 59 14.46 -14.35 -7.53
N LYS A 60 14.81 -14.89 -6.36
CA LYS A 60 14.51 -14.28 -5.04
C LYS A 60 15.27 -12.98 -4.77
N TYR A 61 16.44 -12.80 -5.38
CA TYR A 61 17.35 -11.67 -5.15
C TYR A 61 17.41 -10.71 -6.35
N CYS A 62 16.40 -10.72 -7.21
CA CYS A 62 16.36 -9.85 -8.39
C CYS A 62 16.38 -8.37 -7.98
N VAL A 63 17.32 -7.61 -8.53
CA VAL A 63 17.42 -6.16 -8.33
C VAL A 63 17.07 -5.34 -9.58
N ALA A 64 16.57 -5.98 -10.65
CA ALA A 64 16.37 -5.35 -11.97
C ALA A 64 15.35 -4.20 -11.98
N ASN A 65 14.48 -4.11 -10.98
CA ASN A 65 13.43 -3.07 -10.88
C ASN A 65 13.77 -1.97 -9.86
N PHE A 66 15.03 -1.90 -9.39
CA PHE A 66 15.53 -0.79 -8.57
C PHE A 66 16.41 0.13 -9.41
N ASP A 67 16.50 1.42 -9.05
CA ASP A 67 17.42 2.34 -9.71
C ASP A 67 18.88 1.94 -9.44
N LYS A 68 19.70 2.02 -10.50
CA LYS A 68 21.12 1.61 -10.46
C LYS A 68 21.93 2.33 -9.39
N CYS A 69 21.62 3.60 -9.12
CA CYS A 69 22.32 4.37 -8.10
C CYS A 69 22.25 3.73 -6.70
N TRP A 70 21.20 2.96 -6.40
CA TRP A 70 21.08 2.23 -5.13
C TRP A 70 21.72 0.85 -5.17
N ILE A 71 21.72 0.21 -6.34
CA ILE A 71 22.35 -1.11 -6.54
C ILE A 71 23.87 -0.99 -6.51
N ASP A 72 24.40 0.08 -7.09
CA ASP A 72 25.83 0.35 -7.18
C ASP A 72 26.39 1.00 -5.90
N MET A 73 25.50 1.45 -4.99
CA MET A 73 25.91 2.00 -3.70
C MET A 73 26.49 0.90 -2.82
N SER A 74 27.66 1.16 -2.23
CA SER A 74 28.27 0.24 -1.27
C SER A 74 27.39 0.09 -0.04
N VAL A 75 27.11 -1.15 0.36
CA VAL A 75 26.41 -1.46 1.61
C VAL A 75 27.37 -1.23 2.77
N VAL A 76 27.32 -0.05 3.37
CA VAL A 76 28.18 0.37 4.47
C VAL A 76 27.31 0.82 5.64
N ASP A 77 27.64 0.34 6.83
CA ASP A 77 27.02 0.84 8.06
C ASP A 77 27.55 2.24 8.39
N SER A 78 26.64 3.20 8.48
CA SER A 78 26.93 4.58 8.88
C SER A 78 26.41 4.84 10.28
N SER A 79 27.02 4.21 11.29
CA SER A 79 26.59 4.34 12.69
C SER A 79 26.79 5.77 13.20
N ALA A 80 25.75 6.37 13.76
CA ALA A 80 25.85 7.62 14.52
C ALA A 80 26.06 7.32 16.02
N ALA A 81 26.59 8.30 16.76
CA ALA A 81 26.70 8.19 18.22
C ALA A 81 25.30 8.15 18.87
N SER A 82 25.16 7.36 19.93
CA SER A 82 23.92 7.31 20.71
C SER A 82 23.64 8.66 21.38
N PRO A 83 22.39 9.13 21.44
CA PRO A 83 22.02 10.32 22.23
C PRO A 83 22.38 10.15 23.71
N ASN A 84 22.79 11.25 24.37
CA ASN A 84 23.19 11.24 25.78
C ASN A 84 22.00 11.25 26.75
N ASP A 85 20.81 11.68 26.30
CA ASP A 85 19.61 11.87 27.13
C ASP A 85 18.69 10.64 27.10
N GLY A 86 19.13 9.53 27.70
CA GLY A 86 18.35 8.30 27.82
C GLY A 86 18.02 7.63 26.46
N ASN A 87 17.18 6.59 26.49
CA ASN A 87 16.75 5.88 25.27
C ASN A 87 15.38 6.40 24.77
N PRO A 88 15.32 7.22 23.70
CA PRO A 88 14.06 7.70 23.14
C PRO A 88 13.29 6.60 22.38
N PHE A 89 13.91 5.44 22.14
CA PHE A 89 13.33 4.32 21.39
C PHE A 89 12.78 3.22 22.30
N LYS A 90 12.35 3.57 23.52
CA LYS A 90 11.64 2.63 24.39
C LYS A 90 10.40 2.11 23.64
N ASP A 91 10.17 0.81 23.71
CA ASP A 91 9.07 0.10 23.06
C ASP A 91 9.09 0.14 21.50
N PHE A 92 10.24 0.44 20.89
CA PHE A 92 10.43 0.39 19.43
C PHE A 92 10.48 -1.04 18.86
N SER A 93 11.05 -1.98 19.63
CA SER A 93 11.25 -3.36 19.17
C SER A 93 9.93 -4.09 18.99
N TYR A 94 9.68 -4.56 17.76
CA TYR A 94 8.52 -5.39 17.43
C TYR A 94 8.95 -6.70 16.77
N VAL A 95 8.41 -7.82 17.25
CA VAL A 95 8.51 -9.13 16.59
C VAL A 95 7.10 -9.55 16.23
N ARG A 96 6.85 -9.77 14.93
CA ARG A 96 5.55 -10.28 14.49
C ARG A 96 5.28 -11.63 15.18
N PRO A 97 4.19 -11.77 15.96
CA PRO A 97 3.82 -13.06 16.54
C PRO A 97 3.63 -14.11 15.45
N ALA A 98 3.90 -15.39 15.75
CA ALA A 98 3.67 -16.47 14.80
C ALA A 98 2.21 -16.46 14.33
N THR A 99 1.97 -16.86 13.07
CA THR A 99 0.65 -16.78 12.41
C THR A 99 -0.46 -17.50 13.18
N SER A 100 -0.13 -18.53 13.96
CA SER A 100 -1.06 -19.23 14.86
C SER A 100 -1.69 -18.32 15.92
N PHE A 101 -0.99 -17.27 16.36
CA PHE A 101 -1.52 -16.29 17.33
C PHE A 101 -2.49 -15.28 16.71
N LEU A 102 -2.37 -15.02 15.40
CA LEU A 102 -3.26 -14.08 14.69
C LEU A 102 -4.61 -14.72 14.32
N GLN A 103 -4.68 -16.05 14.21
CA GLN A 103 -5.93 -16.75 13.93
C GLN A 103 -6.89 -16.79 15.12
N ASN A 104 -6.39 -16.67 16.36
CA ASN A 104 -7.23 -16.75 17.56
C ASN A 104 -7.89 -15.42 17.95
N ASN A 105 -7.44 -14.28 17.39
CA ASN A 105 -7.88 -12.95 17.81
C ASN A 105 -8.34 -12.03 16.67
N SER A 106 -8.59 -12.54 15.46
CA SER A 106 -9.31 -11.77 14.45
C SER A 106 -10.82 -11.98 14.64
N PRO A 107 -11.59 -10.97 15.10
CA PRO A 107 -13.01 -10.97 14.82
C PRO A 107 -13.17 -10.91 13.30
N ALA A 108 -13.99 -11.79 12.75
CA ALA A 108 -14.41 -11.70 11.36
C ALA A 108 -15.13 -10.36 11.17
N CYS A 109 -14.49 -9.41 10.49
CA CYS A 109 -15.10 -8.21 9.93
C CYS A 109 -14.39 -7.86 8.62
#